data_AF-A0A167KFS7-F1
#
_entry.id   AF-A0A167KFS7-F1
#
_cell.length_a   1.000
_cell.length_b   1.000
_cell.length_c   1.000
_cell.angle_alpha   90.00
_cell.angle_beta   90.00
_cell.angle_gamma   90.00
#
_symmetry.space_group_name_H-M   'P 1'
#
loop_
_entity.id
_entity.type
_entity.pdbx_description
1 polymer ?
#
loop_
_entity_poly.entity_id
_entity_poly.type
_entity_poly.pdbx_seq_one_letter_code
_entity_poly.pdbx_strand_id
1 'polypeptide(L)'
;MDETDYAHLLQHYKTSYDLPDLVSYQYATLTNSFVDNEITKLKFIDLLGQQYRGKNGSASCGSLVHVMFVGSDSRNTLAYAGQIYNLHLTRMVHDHRHVFAYIKWFNTSSDRSREDDGLEFCLPTFSPDSRHCIVPVHRIFLEIATARITTSRNVSKMLVIALPKKLYA
;
A
#
# COMPACT_ATOMS: atom_id res chain seq x y z
N MET A 1 -12.09 -13.33 -7.33
CA MET A 1 -11.14 -12.46 -8.05
C MET A 1 -11.39 -12.71 -9.51
N ASP A 2 -11.44 -11.68 -10.36
CA ASP A 2 -11.47 -11.95 -11.81
C ASP A 2 -10.10 -12.46 -12.27
N GLU A 3 -10.03 -13.10 -13.42
CA GLU A 3 -8.79 -13.72 -13.90
C GLU A 3 -7.68 -12.68 -14.20
N THR A 4 -8.08 -11.43 -14.46
CA THR A 4 -7.18 -10.29 -14.73
C THR A 4 -6.45 -9.84 -13.47
N ASP A 5 -7.18 -9.71 -12.36
CA ASP A 5 -6.64 -9.38 -11.05
C ASP A 5 -5.65 -10.45 -10.58
N TYR A 6 -5.92 -11.73 -10.85
CA TYR A 6 -5.01 -12.82 -10.52
C TYR A 6 -3.71 -12.76 -11.34
N ALA A 7 -3.80 -12.49 -12.65
CA ALA A 7 -2.64 -12.34 -13.51
C ALA A 7 -1.72 -11.20 -13.04
N HIS A 8 -2.29 -10.06 -12.61
CA HIS A 8 -1.53 -8.96 -12.03
C HIS A 8 -0.84 -9.34 -10.72
N LEU A 9 -1.51 -10.09 -9.85
CA LEU A 9 -0.93 -10.57 -8.60
C LEU A 9 0.23 -11.54 -8.85
N LEU A 10 0.03 -12.52 -9.75
CA LEU A 10 1.07 -13.48 -10.13
C LEU A 10 2.31 -12.76 -10.70
N GLN A 11 2.10 -11.79 -11.59
CA GLN A 11 3.19 -11.00 -12.17
C GLN A 11 3.91 -10.16 -11.11
N HIS A 12 3.18 -9.56 -10.17
CA HIS A 12 3.78 -8.81 -9.07
C HIS A 12 4.73 -9.69 -8.26
N TYR A 13 4.34 -10.93 -7.96
CA TYR A 13 5.19 -11.85 -7.22
C TYR A 13 6.44 -12.27 -7.96
N LYS A 14 6.31 -12.62 -9.24
CA LYS A 14 7.47 -12.95 -10.09
C LYS A 14 8.51 -11.83 -10.06
N THR A 15 8.07 -10.59 -10.20
CA THR A 15 8.97 -9.43 -10.30
C THR A 15 9.47 -8.94 -8.95
N SER A 16 8.63 -8.86 -7.92
CA SER A 16 8.98 -8.21 -6.65
C SER A 16 9.78 -9.09 -5.71
N TYR A 17 9.69 -10.42 -5.87
CA TYR A 17 10.38 -11.39 -5.04
C TYR A 17 11.40 -12.22 -5.83
N ASP A 18 11.65 -11.87 -7.09
CA ASP A 18 12.56 -12.59 -7.99
C ASP A 18 12.23 -14.09 -8.07
N LEU A 19 10.96 -14.39 -8.32
CA LEU A 19 10.42 -15.76 -8.42
C LEU A 19 9.99 -16.04 -9.87
N PRO A 20 10.90 -16.08 -10.86
CA PRO A 20 10.52 -16.23 -12.27
C PRO A 20 9.75 -17.52 -12.55
N ASP A 21 10.08 -18.60 -11.82
CA ASP A 21 9.52 -19.94 -11.98
C ASP A 21 8.14 -20.13 -11.32
N LEU A 22 7.60 -19.08 -10.69
CA LEU A 22 6.29 -19.11 -10.07
C LEU A 22 5.21 -19.37 -11.13
N VAL A 23 4.41 -20.42 -10.97
CA VAL A 23 3.35 -20.78 -11.93
C VAL A 23 1.97 -20.37 -11.42
N SER A 24 1.00 -20.28 -12.35
CA SER A 24 -0.41 -20.14 -11.98
C SER A 24 -0.89 -21.40 -11.25
N TYR A 25 -1.86 -21.26 -10.34
CA TYR A 25 -2.52 -22.37 -9.66
C TYR A 25 -3.09 -23.42 -10.64
N GLN A 26 -3.49 -22.99 -11.84
CA GLN A 26 -4.01 -23.89 -12.90
C GLN A 26 -2.94 -24.87 -13.43
N TYR A 27 -1.66 -24.50 -13.35
CA TYR A 27 -0.51 -25.30 -13.80
C TYR A 27 0.35 -25.78 -12.63
N ALA A 28 -0.15 -25.67 -11.40
CA ALA A 28 0.56 -26.06 -10.20
C ALA A 28 0.78 -27.58 -10.16
N THR A 29 1.99 -27.99 -9.81
CA THR A 29 2.36 -29.37 -9.52
C THR A 29 2.96 -29.45 -8.11
N LEU A 30 3.16 -30.67 -7.59
CA LEU A 30 3.79 -30.89 -6.27
C LEU A 30 5.21 -30.29 -6.16
N THR A 31 5.87 -30.01 -7.28
CA THR A 31 7.27 -29.55 -7.33
C THR A 31 7.42 -28.06 -7.61
N ASN A 32 6.38 -27.41 -8.12
CA ASN A 32 6.45 -26.03 -8.57
C ASN A 32 5.89 -25.09 -7.50
N SER A 33 6.54 -23.93 -7.33
CA SER A 33 5.95 -22.85 -6.53
C SER A 33 4.82 -22.20 -7.31
N PHE A 34 3.68 -21.95 -6.66
CA PHE A 34 2.53 -21.28 -7.24
C PHE A 34 1.88 -20.31 -6.25
N VAL A 35 1.19 -19.30 -6.78
CA VAL A 35 0.31 -18.43 -6.00
C VAL A 35 -1.06 -19.07 -6.00
N ASP A 36 -1.58 -19.37 -4.82
CA ASP A 36 -2.94 -19.88 -4.69
C ASP A 36 -3.96 -18.86 -5.25
N ASN A 37 -5.06 -19.35 -5.82
CA ASN A 37 -6.16 -18.49 -6.26
C ASN A 37 -7.04 -18.04 -5.08
N GLU A 38 -6.83 -18.60 -3.89
CA GLU A 38 -7.48 -18.17 -2.67
C GLU A 38 -6.91 -16.84 -2.15
N ILE A 39 -7.76 -15.81 -2.18
CA ILE A 39 -7.46 -14.50 -1.60
C ILE A 39 -8.50 -14.17 -0.55
N THR A 40 -8.05 -14.16 0.69
CA THR A 40 -8.88 -13.82 1.83
C THR A 40 -8.82 -12.32 2.09
N LYS A 41 -9.98 -11.65 2.11
CA LYS A 41 -10.06 -10.24 2.53
C LYS A 41 -9.91 -10.14 4.04
N LEU A 42 -9.00 -9.30 4.51
CA LEU A 42 -8.78 -9.06 5.93
C LEU A 42 -9.50 -7.78 6.36
N LYS A 43 -10.09 -7.81 7.56
CA LYS A 43 -10.72 -6.61 8.16
C LYS A 43 -9.69 -5.58 8.59
N PHE A 44 -8.61 -6.06 9.20
CA PHE A 44 -7.50 -5.26 9.69
C PHE A 44 -6.22 -6.09 9.71
N ILE A 45 -5.09 -5.42 9.89
CA ILE A 45 -3.79 -6.00 10.23
C ILE A 45 -3.24 -5.30 11.46
N ASP A 46 -2.42 -5.99 12.23
CA ASP A 46 -1.55 -5.37 13.23
C ASP A 46 -0.13 -5.31 12.65
N LEU A 47 0.46 -4.13 12.62
CA LEU A 47 1.82 -3.91 12.17
C LEU A 47 2.51 -2.97 13.14
N LEU A 48 3.57 -3.45 13.79
CA LEU A 48 4.36 -2.69 14.76
C LEU A 48 3.52 -2.11 15.91
N GLY A 49 2.51 -2.85 16.39
CA GLY A 49 1.64 -2.43 17.49
C GLY A 49 0.57 -1.42 17.08
N GLN A 50 0.42 -1.15 15.78
CA GLN A 50 -0.63 -0.29 15.24
C GLN A 50 -1.59 -1.11 14.39
N GLN A 51 -2.88 -0.88 14.60
CA GLN A 51 -3.92 -1.57 13.85
C GLN A 51 -4.30 -0.76 12.61
N TYR A 52 -4.10 -1.33 11.44
CA TYR A 52 -4.48 -0.73 10.15
C TYR A 52 -5.71 -1.43 9.59
N ARG A 53 -6.68 -0.65 9.10
CA ARG A 53 -7.97 -1.13 8.62
C ARG A 53 -8.13 -0.85 7.13
N GLY A 54 -8.65 -1.84 6.40
CA GLY A 54 -9.18 -1.62 5.06
C GLY A 54 -10.59 -1.04 5.12
N LYS A 55 -11.03 -0.38 4.04
CA LYS A 55 -12.40 0.13 3.90
C LYS A 55 -13.42 -1.02 3.96
N ASN A 56 -13.11 -2.15 3.32
CA ASN A 56 -13.88 -3.42 3.37
C ASN A 56 -15.40 -3.25 3.21
N GLY A 57 -15.84 -2.34 2.34
CA GLY A 57 -17.26 -2.07 2.08
C GLY A 57 -17.99 -1.32 3.20
N SER A 58 -17.32 -0.93 4.28
CA SER A 58 -17.90 -0.10 5.33
C SER A 58 -17.96 1.39 4.92
N ALA A 59 -18.86 2.14 5.55
CA ALA A 59 -18.90 3.60 5.41
C ALA A 59 -17.66 4.30 5.98
N SER A 60 -16.84 3.60 6.79
CA SER A 60 -15.61 4.15 7.35
C SER A 60 -14.50 4.26 6.30
N CYS A 61 -13.74 5.35 6.39
CA CYS A 61 -12.50 5.53 5.68
C CYS A 61 -11.48 4.48 6.15
N GLY A 62 -10.81 3.80 5.22
CA GLY A 62 -9.68 2.94 5.59
C GLY A 62 -8.51 3.78 6.13
N SER A 63 -7.56 3.11 6.80
CA SER A 63 -6.43 3.79 7.44
C SER A 63 -5.61 4.58 6.42
N LEU A 64 -5.17 5.76 6.83
CA LEU A 64 -4.25 6.59 6.06
C LEU A 64 -2.82 6.22 6.45
N VAL A 65 -1.96 6.04 5.46
CA VAL A 65 -0.62 5.51 5.68
C VAL A 65 0.42 6.20 4.81
N HIS A 66 1.65 6.22 5.32
CA HIS A 66 2.85 6.33 4.50
C HIS A 66 3.36 4.95 4.14
N VAL A 67 3.64 4.77 2.85
CA VAL A 67 4.28 3.56 2.33
C VAL A 67 5.65 3.92 1.78
N MET A 68 6.63 3.13 2.18
CA MET A 68 8.04 3.42 1.96
C MET A 68 8.59 2.56 0.81
N PHE A 69 9.29 3.21 -0.12
CA PHE A 69 9.95 2.58 -1.26
C PHE A 69 11.43 2.97 -1.27
N VAL A 70 12.30 2.00 -1.54
CA VAL A 70 13.71 2.27 -1.80
C VAL A 70 13.84 2.90 -3.19
N GLY A 71 14.50 4.05 -3.25
CA GLY A 71 14.78 4.77 -4.49
C GLY A 71 15.77 4.02 -5.39
N SER A 72 15.87 4.45 -6.64
CA SER A 72 16.74 3.82 -7.66
C SER A 72 18.23 3.84 -7.31
N ASP A 73 18.66 4.79 -6.47
CA ASP A 73 20.05 4.91 -6.00
C ASP A 73 20.33 4.10 -4.72
N SER A 74 19.34 3.33 -4.22
CA SER A 74 19.36 2.53 -2.98
C SER A 74 19.65 3.28 -1.68
N ARG A 75 19.98 4.57 -1.76
CA ARG A 75 20.32 5.42 -0.61
C ARG A 75 19.16 6.32 -0.22
N ASN A 76 18.32 6.68 -1.18
CA ASN A 76 17.15 7.48 -0.89
C ASN A 76 15.95 6.58 -0.62
N THR A 77 15.13 6.98 0.35
CA THR A 77 13.88 6.28 0.63
C THR A 77 12.73 7.25 0.44
N LEU A 78 11.78 6.87 -0.41
CA LEU A 78 10.63 7.69 -0.77
C LEU A 78 9.41 7.20 0.02
N ALA A 79 8.74 8.12 0.70
CA ALA A 79 7.46 7.86 1.35
C ALA A 79 6.33 8.43 0.48
N TYR A 80 5.28 7.63 0.27
CA TYR A 80 4.07 8.07 -0.43
C TYR A 80 2.87 7.93 0.48
N ALA A 81 2.08 9.00 0.54
CA ALA A 81 0.84 9.02 1.30
C ALA A 81 -0.30 8.37 0.50
N GLY A 82 -1.08 7.54 1.19
CA GLY A 82 -2.25 6.93 0.61
C GLY A 82 -3.24 6.40 1.65
N GLN A 83 -4.33 5.84 1.15
CA GLN A 83 -5.37 5.22 1.96
C GLN A 83 -5.46 3.73 1.66
N ILE A 84 -5.49 2.90 2.72
CA ILE A 84 -5.77 1.47 2.58
C ILE A 84 -7.23 1.30 2.16
N TYR A 85 -7.44 0.83 0.94
CA TYR A 85 -8.76 0.50 0.44
C TYR A 85 -9.17 -0.91 0.85
N ASN A 86 -8.30 -1.90 0.65
CA ASN A 86 -8.56 -3.30 1.00
C ASN A 86 -7.27 -3.98 1.50
N LEU A 87 -7.44 -5.00 2.33
CA LEU A 87 -6.35 -5.87 2.78
C LEU A 87 -6.64 -7.29 2.31
N HIS A 88 -5.60 -7.95 1.79
CA HIS A 88 -5.71 -9.27 1.18
C HIS A 88 -4.61 -10.17 1.71
N LEU A 89 -4.98 -11.38 2.09
CA LEU A 89 -4.08 -12.48 2.41
C LEU A 89 -4.12 -13.49 1.27
N THR A 90 -2.95 -13.90 0.80
CA THR A 90 -2.77 -14.95 -0.20
C THR A 90 -1.73 -15.96 0.28
N ARG A 91 -1.93 -17.20 -0.12
CA ARG A 91 -1.06 -18.33 0.24
C ARG A 91 -0.12 -18.66 -0.91
N MET A 92 1.13 -18.85 -0.58
CA MET A 92 2.18 -19.38 -1.45
C MET A 92 2.50 -20.83 -1.10
N VAL A 93 3.17 -21.54 -2.02
CA VAL A 93 3.71 -22.88 -1.77
C VAL A 93 4.68 -22.86 -0.58
N HIS A 94 4.70 -23.96 0.18
CA HIS A 94 5.35 -24.12 1.49
C HIS A 94 4.71 -23.31 2.64
N ASP A 95 3.42 -22.96 2.50
CA ASP A 95 2.60 -22.31 3.54
C ASP A 95 3.07 -20.90 3.93
N HIS A 96 3.82 -20.24 3.05
CA HIS A 96 4.14 -18.82 3.22
C HIS A 96 2.89 -17.98 2.98
N ARG A 97 2.50 -17.23 4.01
CA ARG A 97 1.36 -16.31 3.98
C ARG A 97 1.84 -14.90 3.72
N HIS A 98 1.34 -14.29 2.65
CA HIS A 98 1.69 -12.92 2.31
C HIS A 98 0.46 -12.04 2.39
N VAL A 99 0.63 -10.89 3.03
CA VAL A 99 -0.44 -9.90 3.18
C VAL A 99 -0.10 -8.67 2.34
N PHE A 100 -1.08 -8.23 1.55
CA PHE A 100 -1.01 -7.06 0.70
C PHE A 100 -2.09 -6.06 1.08
N ALA A 101 -1.75 -4.79 0.94
CA ALA A 101 -2.69 -3.69 0.97
C ALA A 101 -2.91 -3.18 -0.45
N TYR A 102 -4.17 -2.92 -0.79
CA TYR A 102 -4.51 -2.08 -1.92
C TYR A 102 -4.58 -0.63 -1.44
N ILE A 103 -3.71 0.22 -1.97
CA ILE A 103 -3.60 1.63 -1.58
C ILE A 103 -4.15 2.53 -2.68
N LYS A 104 -5.07 3.40 -2.30
CA LYS A 104 -5.46 4.57 -3.10
C LYS A 104 -4.47 5.69 -2.78
N TRP A 105 -3.57 5.98 -3.71
CA TRP A 105 -2.53 7.00 -3.53
C TRP A 105 -3.10 8.41 -3.64
N PHE A 106 -2.65 9.32 -2.77
CA PHE A 106 -2.92 10.73 -2.97
C PHE A 106 -2.05 11.27 -4.11
N ASN A 107 -2.62 12.14 -4.95
CA ASN A 107 -1.85 12.79 -6.00
C ASN A 107 -0.80 13.72 -5.37
N THR A 108 0.45 13.57 -5.83
CA THR A 108 1.55 14.43 -5.41
C THR A 108 1.29 15.88 -5.82
N SER A 109 1.51 16.82 -4.91
CA SER A 109 1.53 18.23 -5.28
C SER A 109 2.85 18.56 -5.97
N SER A 110 2.80 19.40 -7.02
CA SER A 110 4.01 20.00 -7.60
C SER A 110 4.61 21.07 -6.69
N ASP A 111 3.84 21.55 -5.71
CA ASP A 111 4.27 22.58 -4.78
C ASP A 111 5.02 21.96 -3.60
N ARG A 112 6.35 22.05 -3.66
CA ARG A 112 7.29 21.58 -2.63
C ARG A 112 7.82 22.70 -1.72
N SER A 113 7.21 23.89 -1.75
CA SER A 113 7.73 25.10 -1.10
C SER A 113 7.94 25.01 0.41
N ARG A 114 7.42 23.97 1.08
CA ARG A 114 7.53 23.74 2.53
C ARG A 114 8.04 22.35 2.90
N GLU A 115 8.66 21.63 1.96
CA GLU A 115 9.33 20.36 2.30
C GLU A 115 10.47 20.59 3.31
N ASP A 116 11.19 21.71 3.19
CA ASP A 116 12.25 22.10 4.14
C ASP A 116 11.73 22.35 5.57
N ASP A 117 10.44 22.71 5.71
CA ASP A 117 9.77 22.84 7.01
C ASP A 117 9.30 21.48 7.57
N GLY A 118 9.58 20.37 6.87
CA GLY A 118 9.10 19.03 7.20
C GLY A 118 7.61 18.83 6.92
N LEU A 119 6.98 19.70 6.13
CA LEU A 119 5.55 19.64 5.82
C LEU A 119 5.32 18.99 4.44
N GLU A 120 4.57 17.90 4.42
CA GLU A 120 4.20 17.22 3.19
C GLU A 120 2.80 17.65 2.71
N PHE A 121 2.70 17.99 1.41
CA PHE A 121 1.44 18.37 0.78
C PHE A 121 1.08 17.44 -0.39
N CYS A 122 -0.17 16.99 -0.40
CA CYS A 122 -0.78 16.29 -1.52
C CYS A 122 -2.02 17.04 -2.04
N LEU A 123 -2.51 16.64 -3.20
CA LEU A 123 -3.82 17.05 -3.68
C LEU A 123 -4.91 16.21 -2.97
N PRO A 124 -6.12 16.76 -2.77
CA PRO A 124 -7.22 16.05 -2.11
C PRO A 124 -7.90 15.00 -3.02
N THR A 125 -7.23 14.57 -4.09
CA THR A 125 -7.71 13.60 -5.06
C THR A 125 -6.79 12.40 -5.12
N PHE A 126 -7.37 11.23 -5.41
CA PHE A 126 -6.60 10.01 -5.60
C PHE A 126 -6.01 9.92 -7.01
N SER A 127 -4.84 9.31 -7.11
CA SER A 127 -4.28 8.88 -8.39
C SER A 127 -5.13 7.75 -9.00
N PRO A 128 -5.10 7.58 -10.33
CA PRO A 128 -5.72 6.45 -10.99
C PRO A 128 -5.18 5.11 -10.48
N ASP A 129 -6.04 4.09 -10.53
CA ASP A 129 -5.69 2.74 -10.12
C ASP A 129 -4.65 2.13 -11.05
N SER A 130 -3.64 1.46 -10.47
CA SER A 130 -2.61 0.77 -11.23
C SER A 130 -2.04 -0.41 -10.44
N ARG A 131 -1.18 -1.22 -11.06
CA ARG A 131 -0.43 -2.29 -10.37
C ARG A 131 0.38 -1.79 -9.17
N HIS A 132 0.74 -0.51 -9.14
CA HIS A 132 1.49 0.12 -8.05
C HIS A 132 0.61 0.40 -6.81
N CYS A 133 -0.71 0.20 -6.89
CA CYS A 133 -1.61 0.25 -5.75
C CYS A 133 -1.50 -0.98 -4.85
N ILE A 134 -0.98 -2.10 -5.36
CA ILE A 134 -0.80 -3.32 -4.57
C ILE A 134 0.58 -3.28 -3.92
N VAL A 135 0.61 -3.19 -2.58
CA VAL A 135 1.85 -3.12 -1.82
C VAL A 135 1.88 -4.20 -0.74
N PRO A 136 3.03 -4.84 -0.51
CA PRO A 136 3.23 -5.67 0.67
C PRO A 136 3.04 -4.84 1.95
N VAL A 137 2.35 -5.36 2.95
CA VAL A 137 2.05 -4.60 4.18
C VAL A 137 3.29 -4.20 4.97
N HIS A 138 4.42 -4.91 4.82
CA HIS A 138 5.68 -4.54 5.46
C HIS A 138 6.27 -3.23 4.93
N ARG A 139 5.77 -2.72 3.80
CA ARG A 139 6.15 -1.38 3.29
C ARG A 139 5.37 -0.25 3.95
N ILE A 140 4.29 -0.55 4.66
CA ILE A 140 3.54 0.44 5.44
C ILE A 140 4.43 0.83 6.62
N PHE A 141 4.77 2.11 6.71
CA PHE A 141 5.75 2.58 7.69
C PHE A 141 5.09 3.32 8.86
N LEU A 142 4.18 4.25 8.57
CA LEU A 142 3.52 5.10 9.56
C LEU A 142 2.04 5.27 9.24
N GLU A 143 1.24 5.43 10.29
CA GLU A 143 -0.09 6.01 10.15
C GLU A 143 0.05 7.53 9.95
N ILE A 144 -0.85 8.12 9.16
CA ILE A 144 -0.83 9.57 8.90
C ILE A 144 -2.19 10.18 9.24
N ALA A 145 -2.17 11.45 9.60
CA ALA A 145 -3.34 12.31 9.64
C ALA A 145 -3.30 13.28 8.45
N THR A 146 -4.49 13.65 7.96
CA THR A 146 -4.63 14.60 6.86
C THR A 146 -5.53 15.77 7.24
N ALA A 147 -5.15 16.98 6.84
CA ALA A 147 -5.95 18.18 7.00
C ALA A 147 -6.10 18.92 5.66
N ARG A 148 -7.33 19.32 5.32
CA ARG A 148 -7.57 20.11 4.10
C ARG A 148 -7.26 21.58 4.38
N ILE A 149 -6.45 22.20 3.54
CA ILE A 149 -6.02 23.58 3.68
C ILE A 149 -6.31 24.31 2.37
N THR A 150 -6.90 25.49 2.46
CA THR A 150 -7.05 26.40 1.32
C THR A 150 -5.98 27.46 1.41
N THR A 151 -5.15 27.56 0.38
CA THR A 151 -4.12 28.60 0.28
C THR A 151 -4.74 29.97 0.02
N SER A 152 -3.97 31.05 0.21
CA SER A 152 -4.38 32.42 -0.12
C SER A 152 -4.76 32.61 -1.61
N ARG A 153 -4.31 31.71 -2.49
CA ARG A 153 -4.67 31.67 -3.92
C ARG A 153 -5.91 30.83 -4.22
N ASN A 154 -6.71 30.48 -3.21
CA ASN A 154 -7.89 29.61 -3.32
C ASN A 154 -7.61 28.19 -3.85
N VAL A 155 -6.36 27.74 -3.79
CA VAL A 155 -5.99 26.36 -4.15
C VAL A 155 -6.17 25.48 -2.92
N SER A 156 -6.99 24.43 -3.05
CA SER A 156 -7.18 23.39 -2.05
C SER A 156 -6.02 22.41 -2.06
N LYS A 157 -5.37 22.24 -0.92
CA LYS A 157 -4.33 21.24 -0.67
C LYS A 157 -4.71 20.36 0.51
N MET A 158 -3.99 19.26 0.66
CA MET A 158 -4.08 18.39 1.81
C MET A 158 -2.71 18.29 2.47
N LEU A 159 -2.63 18.74 3.71
CA LEU A 159 -1.45 18.55 4.56
C LEU A 159 -1.46 17.10 5.06
N VAL A 160 -0.31 16.45 5.00
CA VAL A 160 -0.06 15.10 5.52
C VAL A 160 0.87 15.21 6.72
N ILE A 161 0.48 14.59 7.83
CA ILE A 161 1.28 14.57 9.07
C ILE A 161 1.45 13.11 9.48
N ALA A 162 2.69 12.65 9.57
CA ALA A 162 2.98 11.32 10.08
C ALA A 162 2.76 11.26 11.60
N LEU A 163 2.05 10.24 12.06
CA LEU A 163 1.77 10.03 13.47
C LEU A 163 2.91 9.23 14.11
N PRO A 164 3.33 9.58 15.35
CA PRO A 164 4.35 8.81 16.06
C PRO A 164 3.86 7.39 16.31
N LYS A 165 4.76 6.42 16.17
CA LYS A 165 4.47 5.02 16.50
C LYS A 165 4.14 4.89 17.98
N LYS A 166 3.08 4.16 18.30
CA LYS A 166 2.81 3.76 19.69
C LYS A 166 3.86 2.72 20.10
N LEU A 167 4.83 3.15 20.90
CA LEU A 167 5.71 2.24 21.62
C LEU A 167 4.96 1.82 22.89
N TYR A 168 4.44 0.60 22.91
CA TYR A 168 3.97 0.01 24.17
C TYR A 168 5.21 -0.45 24.95
N ALA A 169 5.33 0.02 26.20
CA ALA A 169 6.34 -0.38 27.16
C ALA A 169 5.96 -1.69 27.87
#